data_AF-A0A1I6BN79-F1
#
_entry.id   AF-A0A1I6BN79-F1
#
_cell.length_a   1.000
_cell.length_b   1.000
_cell.length_c   1.000
_cell.angle_alpha   90.00
_cell.angle_beta   90.00
_cell.angle_gamma   90.00
#
_symmetry.space_group_name_H-M   'P 1'
#
loop_
_entity.id
_entity.type
_entity.pdbx_description
1 polymer ?
#
loop_
_entity_poly.entity_id
_entity_poly.type
_entity_poly.pdbx_seq_one_letter_code
_entity_poly.pdbx_strand_id
1 'polypeptide(L)'
;MAIAAVPGYLGQDFSEASPGMRFSMYLPLWGVDRRTGEYLWETYDVTHEVRGQNRQEREVKNENKVSALKSAAVLNANDKRIMQSLLVRQQQVFASSGDADSAMVFAALAVAPFTTGLGNEHPLENGFAFLNPYGLPYLPGSGVKGVLRQAARELASGEWDDASGWSEGTITALFGLQSADGNLDHQRGALTFWDVIPQLKGDSLSVEIMTPHQKHYYQEGQNPHDSGQPVPISFLTVPPGSGFTFHVQCNRQLLETTAPELVADNRWQALLQAAFEHAFNWLGFGAKTAVGYGAMVDQKQIAREREQQQQADLQEAGIVVGSFIWKGAQVVSFNAGAGEVRVRNSDGKLAVGKCYSQLSDADKKRLKNKKPVHLDVEIEEKGNLIIITALHEPG
;
A
#
# COMPACT_ATOMS: atom_id res chain seq x y z
N MET A 1 27.72 -22.72 2.25
CA MET A 1 26.37 -22.14 2.08
C MET A 1 25.65 -22.39 3.39
N ALA A 2 25.11 -21.36 4.02
CA ALA A 2 24.26 -21.54 5.19
C ALA A 2 23.01 -22.36 4.79
N ILE A 3 22.58 -23.28 5.65
CA ILE A 3 21.46 -24.21 5.36
C ILE A 3 20.31 -24.01 6.35
N ALA A 4 19.10 -24.41 5.94
CA ALA A 4 17.94 -24.45 6.82
C ALA A 4 18.06 -25.61 7.81
N ALA A 5 17.63 -25.41 9.06
CA ALA A 5 17.59 -26.46 10.08
C ALA A 5 16.34 -27.33 9.94
N VAL A 6 16.32 -28.18 8.89
CA VAL A 6 15.19 -29.05 8.56
C VAL A 6 15.60 -30.53 8.54
N PRO A 7 14.68 -31.47 8.87
CA PRO A 7 14.91 -32.89 8.69
C PRO A 7 15.28 -33.24 7.24
N GLY A 8 16.25 -34.15 7.05
CA GLY A 8 16.79 -34.47 5.72
C GLY A 8 15.78 -35.00 4.70
N TYR A 9 14.62 -35.53 5.13
CA TYR A 9 13.58 -36.01 4.21
C TYR A 9 12.82 -34.90 3.49
N LEU A 10 12.88 -33.65 3.96
CA LEU A 10 12.24 -32.50 3.31
C LEU A 10 13.05 -31.96 2.12
N GLY A 11 14.28 -32.43 1.93
CA GLY A 11 15.21 -31.86 0.96
C GLY A 11 15.82 -30.54 1.45
N GLN A 12 16.39 -29.78 0.53
CA GLN A 12 17.08 -28.51 0.83
C GLN A 12 16.61 -27.33 -0.04
N ASP A 13 15.72 -27.58 -1.00
CA ASP A 13 15.19 -26.54 -1.87
C ASP A 13 13.82 -26.07 -1.38
N PHE A 14 13.77 -24.82 -0.93
CA PHE A 14 12.57 -24.14 -0.45
C PHE A 14 12.28 -22.87 -1.27
N SER A 15 12.73 -22.81 -2.53
CA SER A 15 12.47 -21.67 -3.43
C SER A 15 10.97 -21.47 -3.73
N GLU A 16 10.19 -22.54 -3.66
CA GLU A 16 8.73 -22.50 -3.88
C GLU A 16 7.92 -22.28 -2.59
N ALA A 17 8.56 -22.34 -1.42
CA ALA A 17 7.90 -22.01 -0.16
C ALA A 17 7.57 -20.50 -0.09
N SER A 18 6.56 -20.13 0.70
CA SER A 18 6.21 -18.72 0.88
C SER A 18 7.30 -17.97 1.65
N PRO A 19 7.40 -16.64 1.51
CA PRO A 19 8.40 -15.86 2.24
C PRO A 19 8.31 -16.03 3.76
N GLY A 20 7.09 -16.17 4.31
CA GLY A 20 6.89 -16.46 5.73
C GLY A 20 7.45 -17.82 6.15
N MET A 21 7.30 -18.87 5.34
CA MET A 21 7.90 -20.17 5.64
C MET A 21 9.43 -20.12 5.55
N ARG A 22 9.97 -19.47 4.53
CA ARG A 22 11.42 -19.27 4.40
C ARG A 22 12.00 -18.45 5.55
N PHE A 23 11.29 -17.43 6.01
CA PHE A 23 11.72 -16.61 7.12
C PHE A 23 11.63 -17.36 8.45
N SER A 24 10.47 -17.93 8.76
CA SER A 24 10.21 -18.49 10.08
C SER A 24 10.72 -19.92 10.29
N MET A 25 10.70 -20.77 9.25
CA MET A 25 10.99 -22.21 9.39
C MET A 25 12.24 -22.64 8.61
N TYR A 26 12.42 -22.14 7.40
CA TYR A 26 13.43 -22.64 6.46
C TYR A 26 14.58 -21.65 6.21
N LEU A 27 14.86 -20.78 7.19
CA LEU A 27 15.85 -19.73 7.03
C LEU A 27 17.26 -20.34 6.96
N PRO A 28 18.01 -20.14 5.87
CA PRO A 28 19.37 -20.64 5.74
C PRO A 28 20.34 -19.76 6.53
N LEU A 29 20.34 -19.90 7.85
CA LEU A 29 21.06 -19.00 8.76
C LEU A 29 22.36 -19.59 9.31
N TRP A 30 22.39 -20.91 9.53
CA TRP A 30 23.48 -21.58 10.24
C TRP A 30 24.75 -21.62 9.41
N GLY A 31 25.84 -21.15 10.03
CA GLY A 31 27.15 -21.05 9.41
C GLY A 31 27.78 -22.40 9.09
N VAL A 32 28.78 -22.36 8.21
CA VAL A 32 29.61 -23.53 7.90
C VAL A 32 31.07 -23.12 7.97
N ASP A 33 31.92 -23.97 8.55
CA ASP A 33 33.37 -23.86 8.35
C ASP A 33 33.67 -24.22 6.89
N ARG A 34 34.09 -23.25 6.10
CA ARG A 34 34.30 -23.46 4.65
C ARG A 34 35.48 -24.36 4.32
N ARG A 35 36.37 -24.63 5.28
CA ARG A 35 37.50 -25.54 5.12
C ARG A 35 37.11 -26.98 5.43
N THR A 36 36.40 -27.21 6.53
CA THR A 36 36.01 -28.58 6.95
C THR A 36 34.66 -29.02 6.39
N GLY A 37 33.80 -28.08 6.06
CA GLY A 37 32.40 -28.31 5.71
C GLY A 37 31.50 -28.57 6.92
N GLU A 38 32.01 -28.43 8.15
CA GLU A 38 31.23 -28.66 9.37
C GLU A 38 30.23 -27.53 9.64
N TYR A 39 29.05 -27.91 10.14
CA TYR A 39 28.01 -26.95 10.53
C TYR A 39 28.34 -26.27 11.84
N LEU A 40 28.15 -24.96 11.86
CA LEU A 40 28.31 -24.11 13.02
C LEU A 40 26.93 -23.70 13.53
N TRP A 41 26.70 -23.81 14.83
CA TRP A 41 25.50 -23.27 15.50
C TRP A 41 25.62 -21.75 15.70
N GLU A 42 26.08 -21.06 14.65
CA GLU A 42 26.44 -19.65 14.61
C GLU A 42 25.84 -19.01 13.36
N THR A 43 25.73 -17.68 13.35
CA THR A 43 25.10 -16.91 12.25
C THR A 43 26.11 -16.38 11.21
N TYR A 44 27.30 -16.96 11.18
CA TYR A 44 28.40 -16.59 10.29
C TYR A 44 29.15 -17.83 9.78
N ASP A 45 29.60 -17.78 8.53
CA ASP A 45 30.56 -18.74 8.01
C ASP A 45 31.96 -18.43 8.55
N VAL A 46 32.76 -19.47 8.76
CA VAL A 46 34.19 -19.32 9.06
C VAL A 46 34.99 -19.63 7.81
N THR A 47 35.87 -18.69 7.45
CA THR A 47 36.85 -18.85 6.37
C THR A 47 38.24 -18.63 6.92
N HIS A 48 39.24 -19.26 6.33
CA HIS A 48 40.64 -19.05 6.71
C HIS A 48 41.30 -18.20 5.65
N GLU A 49 41.78 -17.00 6.03
CA GLU A 49 42.45 -16.08 5.14
C GLU A 49 43.82 -15.70 5.70
N VAL A 50 44.81 -15.55 4.82
CA VAL A 50 46.14 -15.05 5.18
C VAL A 50 46.07 -13.52 5.31
N ARG A 51 46.20 -13.00 6.54
CA ARG A 51 46.10 -11.56 6.84
C ARG A 51 47.27 -11.03 7.67
N GLY A 52 47.49 -9.72 7.60
CA GLY A 52 48.50 -8.98 8.37
C GLY A 52 49.91 -8.97 7.75
N GLN A 53 50.79 -8.13 8.31
CA GLN A 53 52.17 -7.95 7.80
C GLN A 53 53.00 -9.24 7.83
N ASN A 54 52.72 -10.13 8.78
CA ASN A 54 53.43 -11.41 8.94
C ASN A 54 52.82 -12.58 8.14
N ARG A 55 51.80 -12.32 7.30
CA ARG A 55 51.10 -13.36 6.49
C ARG A 55 50.69 -14.59 7.32
N GLN A 56 50.05 -14.36 8.46
CA GLN A 56 49.50 -15.45 9.26
C GLN A 56 48.09 -15.76 8.80
N GLU A 57 47.78 -17.05 8.71
CA GLU A 57 46.43 -17.52 8.48
C GLU A 57 45.57 -17.25 9.71
N ARG A 58 44.40 -16.63 9.50
CA ARG A 58 43.46 -16.28 10.55
C ARG A 58 42.05 -16.64 10.12
N GLU A 59 41.23 -16.99 11.10
CA GLU A 59 39.80 -17.15 10.92
C GLU A 59 39.16 -15.78 10.65
N VAL A 60 38.35 -15.75 9.60
CA VAL A 60 37.55 -14.61 9.17
C VAL A 60 36.10 -15.02 9.19
N LYS A 61 35.32 -14.30 9.99
CA LYS A 61 33.87 -14.48 10.11
C LYS A 61 33.19 -13.74 8.97
N ASN A 62 32.39 -14.44 8.19
CA ASN A 62 31.55 -13.87 7.13
C ASN A 62 30.08 -13.96 7.55
N GLU A 63 29.44 -12.83 7.78
CA GLU A 63 28.08 -12.80 8.32
C GLU A 63 27.03 -13.19 7.27
N ASN A 64 26.15 -14.13 7.63
CA ASN A 64 25.19 -14.73 6.69
C ASN A 64 23.77 -14.14 6.78
N LYS A 65 23.52 -13.28 7.78
CA LYS A 65 22.18 -12.79 8.14
C LYS A 65 21.49 -12.05 7.01
N VAL A 66 22.17 -11.07 6.41
CA VAL A 66 21.60 -10.22 5.35
C VAL A 66 21.31 -11.04 4.10
N SER A 67 22.21 -11.96 3.71
CA SER A 67 21.96 -12.86 2.58
C SER A 67 20.80 -13.81 2.85
N ALA A 68 20.69 -14.37 4.05
CA ALA A 68 19.59 -15.26 4.43
C ALA A 68 18.24 -14.53 4.37
N LEU A 69 18.17 -13.31 4.92
CA LEU A 69 16.98 -12.46 4.86
C LEU A 69 16.60 -12.09 3.43
N LYS A 70 17.58 -11.70 2.59
CA LYS A 70 17.33 -11.37 1.18
C LYS A 70 16.74 -12.56 0.42
N SER A 71 17.27 -13.77 0.65
CA SER A 71 16.73 -14.99 0.05
C SER A 71 15.32 -15.32 0.55
N ALA A 72 15.05 -15.12 1.84
CA ALA A 72 13.72 -15.34 2.41
C ALA A 72 12.67 -14.32 1.93
N ALA A 73 13.10 -13.08 1.65
CA ALA A 73 12.24 -11.95 1.29
C ALA A 73 11.59 -12.06 -0.09
N VAL A 74 12.09 -12.90 -1.00
CA VAL A 74 11.59 -12.99 -2.38
C VAL A 74 10.17 -13.54 -2.42
N LEU A 75 9.34 -13.07 -3.36
CA LEU A 75 8.02 -13.61 -3.67
C LEU A 75 8.08 -14.36 -4.99
N ASN A 76 7.58 -15.59 -5.01
CA ASN A 76 7.41 -16.34 -6.25
C ASN A 76 6.10 -15.97 -6.97
N ALA A 77 5.90 -16.53 -8.17
CA ALA A 77 4.70 -16.25 -8.97
C ALA A 77 3.40 -16.70 -8.29
N ASN A 78 3.46 -17.76 -7.48
CA ASN A 78 2.31 -18.25 -6.73
C ASN A 78 1.96 -17.33 -5.56
N ASP A 79 2.95 -16.85 -4.83
CA ASP A 79 2.79 -15.88 -3.74
C ASP A 79 2.05 -14.63 -4.22
N LYS A 80 2.47 -14.07 -5.37
CA LYS A 80 1.82 -12.90 -5.98
C LYS A 80 0.37 -13.18 -6.38
N ARG A 81 0.12 -14.36 -6.98
CA ARG A 81 -1.24 -14.77 -7.35
C ARG A 81 -2.14 -14.93 -6.13
N ILE A 82 -1.65 -15.56 -5.06
CA ILE A 82 -2.38 -15.74 -3.81
C ILE A 82 -2.67 -14.38 -3.18
N MET A 83 -1.66 -13.50 -3.09
CA MET A 83 -1.79 -12.15 -2.54
C MET A 83 -2.89 -11.33 -3.24
N GLN A 84 -2.93 -11.37 -4.58
CA GLN A 84 -3.98 -10.73 -5.36
C GLN A 84 -5.35 -11.41 -5.17
N SER A 85 -5.39 -12.74 -5.19
CA SER A 85 -6.63 -13.51 -5.04
C SER A 85 -7.26 -13.31 -3.67
N LEU A 86 -6.45 -13.16 -2.62
CA LEU A 86 -6.91 -12.89 -1.27
C LEU A 86 -7.52 -11.50 -1.16
N LEU A 87 -6.93 -10.48 -1.78
CA LEU A 87 -7.51 -9.14 -1.81
C LEU A 87 -8.86 -9.15 -2.53
N VAL A 88 -8.93 -9.76 -3.72
CA VAL A 88 -10.20 -9.88 -4.47
C VAL A 88 -11.24 -10.60 -3.62
N ARG A 89 -10.87 -11.70 -2.96
CA ARG A 89 -11.79 -12.42 -2.07
C ARG A 89 -12.23 -11.57 -0.89
N GLN A 90 -11.33 -10.86 -0.23
CA GLN A 90 -11.67 -9.94 0.86
C GLN A 90 -12.68 -8.89 0.39
N GLN A 91 -12.43 -8.25 -0.74
CA GLN A 91 -13.32 -7.23 -1.30
C GLN A 91 -14.71 -7.79 -1.62
N GLN A 92 -14.79 -8.98 -2.23
CA GLN A 92 -16.07 -9.61 -2.55
C GLN A 92 -16.85 -10.01 -1.29
N VAL A 93 -16.19 -10.64 -0.31
CA VAL A 93 -16.82 -11.01 0.96
C VAL A 93 -17.28 -9.75 1.70
N PHE A 94 -16.44 -8.73 1.77
CA PHE A 94 -16.75 -7.45 2.42
C PHE A 94 -17.97 -6.77 1.78
N ALA A 95 -18.03 -6.71 0.44
CA ALA A 95 -19.16 -6.15 -0.29
C ALA A 95 -20.46 -6.94 -0.07
N SER A 96 -20.39 -8.24 0.22
CA SER A 96 -21.56 -9.09 0.47
C SER A 96 -22.00 -9.17 1.94
N SER A 97 -21.19 -8.69 2.89
CA SER A 97 -21.39 -8.96 4.33
C SER A 97 -22.05 -7.81 5.12
N GLY A 98 -22.51 -6.76 4.45
CA GLY A 98 -23.30 -5.71 5.09
C GLY A 98 -24.01 -4.78 4.09
N ASP A 99 -24.92 -3.97 4.61
CA ASP A 99 -25.52 -2.87 3.85
C ASP A 99 -24.44 -1.86 3.45
N ALA A 100 -24.59 -1.20 2.30
CA ALA A 100 -23.62 -0.22 1.80
C ALA A 100 -23.28 0.87 2.85
N ASP A 101 -24.25 1.24 3.69
CA ASP A 101 -24.08 2.26 4.71
C ASP A 101 -23.45 1.75 6.01
N SER A 102 -23.08 0.47 6.09
CA SER A 102 -22.46 -0.16 7.27
C SER A 102 -20.98 -0.48 7.10
N ALA A 103 -20.39 -0.07 5.98
CA ALA A 103 -19.06 -0.51 5.58
C ALA A 103 -18.24 0.64 4.97
N MET A 104 -16.95 0.71 5.30
CA MET A 104 -16.02 1.67 4.71
C MET A 104 -14.74 0.99 4.24
N VAL A 105 -14.25 1.44 3.09
CA VAL A 105 -12.99 0.97 2.49
C VAL A 105 -12.07 2.15 2.25
N PHE A 106 -10.84 2.03 2.74
CA PHE A 106 -9.78 3.02 2.53
C PHE A 106 -8.64 2.37 1.77
N ALA A 107 -8.23 2.97 0.66
CA ALA A 107 -7.10 2.51 -0.14
C ALA A 107 -5.92 3.46 0.08
N ALA A 108 -4.76 2.93 0.45
CA ALA A 108 -3.58 3.72 0.73
C ALA A 108 -2.34 3.14 0.06
N LEU A 109 -1.33 3.97 -0.14
CA LEU A 109 0.00 3.56 -0.56
C LEU A 109 1.00 3.85 0.57
N ALA A 110 1.85 2.89 0.89
CA ALA A 110 2.97 3.12 1.79
C ALA A 110 3.96 4.09 1.14
N VAL A 111 4.36 5.15 1.85
CA VAL A 111 5.41 6.09 1.39
C VAL A 111 6.75 5.87 2.09
N ALA A 112 6.73 5.10 3.19
CA ALA A 112 7.91 4.65 3.92
C ALA A 112 7.88 3.11 4.09
N PRO A 113 9.01 2.48 4.48
CA PRO A 113 9.03 1.05 4.78
C PRO A 113 8.02 0.71 5.87
N PHE A 114 7.22 -0.33 5.65
CA PHE A 114 6.25 -0.81 6.64
C PHE A 114 6.77 -2.08 7.32
N THR A 115 6.69 -2.16 8.64
CA THR A 115 7.06 -3.36 9.38
C THR A 115 6.07 -3.66 10.50
N THR A 116 5.93 -4.93 10.83
CA THR A 116 4.92 -5.46 11.73
C THR A 116 5.43 -6.74 12.39
N GLY A 117 5.03 -6.99 13.64
CA GLY A 117 5.45 -8.19 14.35
C GLY A 117 6.93 -8.24 14.70
N LEU A 118 7.60 -7.09 14.87
CA LEU A 118 9.02 -7.04 15.28
C LEU A 118 9.27 -7.74 16.63
N GLY A 119 8.26 -7.78 17.51
CA GLY A 119 8.32 -8.49 18.78
C GLY A 119 8.11 -10.00 18.69
N ASN A 120 7.86 -10.55 17.51
CA ASN A 120 7.77 -12.00 17.34
C ASN A 120 9.15 -12.63 17.52
N GLU A 121 9.22 -13.75 18.25
CA GLU A 121 10.46 -14.47 18.46
C GLU A 121 11.04 -14.98 17.13
N HIS A 122 12.33 -14.75 16.92
CA HIS A 122 13.03 -15.16 15.73
C HIS A 122 14.54 -15.28 15.99
N PRO A 123 15.27 -16.22 15.35
CA PRO A 123 16.72 -16.38 15.54
C PRO A 123 17.56 -15.14 15.22
N LEU A 124 17.00 -14.18 14.48
CA LEU A 124 17.62 -12.89 14.15
C LEU A 124 17.17 -11.73 15.06
N GLU A 125 16.61 -12.04 16.24
CA GLU A 125 16.05 -11.12 17.25
C GLU A 125 14.76 -10.40 16.82
N ASN A 126 14.70 -9.88 15.59
CA ASN A 126 13.51 -9.24 15.05
C ASN A 126 12.69 -10.22 14.23
N GLY A 127 11.44 -10.42 14.64
CA GLY A 127 10.45 -11.16 13.86
C GLY A 127 9.75 -10.32 12.80
N PHE A 128 8.81 -10.95 12.11
CA PHE A 128 7.90 -10.29 11.17
C PHE A 128 6.55 -11.02 11.18
N ALA A 129 5.43 -10.30 11.00
CA ALA A 129 4.11 -10.92 10.98
C ALA A 129 3.74 -11.43 9.58
N PHE A 130 3.56 -12.75 9.46
CA PHE A 130 3.07 -13.41 8.25
C PHE A 130 1.71 -14.08 8.51
N LEU A 131 0.81 -13.99 7.54
CA LEU A 131 -0.53 -14.57 7.59
C LEU A 131 -0.45 -16.08 7.38
N ASN A 132 -0.78 -16.86 8.40
CA ASN A 132 -0.87 -18.31 8.33
C ASN A 132 -2.21 -18.72 7.65
N PRO A 133 -2.25 -19.67 6.70
CA PRO A 133 -1.16 -20.52 6.18
C PRO A 133 -0.45 -20.01 4.93
N TYR A 134 -0.79 -18.82 4.44
CA TYR A 134 -0.24 -18.30 3.17
C TYR A 134 1.22 -17.86 3.26
N GLY A 135 1.71 -17.51 4.45
CA GLY A 135 3.04 -16.98 4.67
C GLY A 135 3.29 -15.64 3.94
N LEU A 136 2.24 -14.85 3.76
CA LEU A 136 2.30 -13.52 3.16
C LEU A 136 2.33 -12.44 4.25
N PRO A 137 3.00 -11.29 4.03
CA PRO A 137 2.99 -10.20 5.00
C PRO A 137 1.55 -9.73 5.27
N TYR A 138 1.23 -9.37 6.52
CA TYR A 138 -0.07 -8.80 6.85
C TYR A 138 0.00 -7.81 8.01
N LEU A 139 -0.92 -6.86 8.02
CA LEU A 139 -1.17 -5.97 9.16
C LEU A 139 -2.43 -6.48 9.88
N PRO A 140 -2.30 -6.95 11.13
CA PRO A 140 -3.46 -7.35 11.92
C PRO A 140 -4.49 -6.23 12.05
N GLY A 141 -5.78 -6.57 11.97
CA GLY A 141 -6.89 -5.64 12.17
C GLY A 141 -6.89 -5.01 13.55
N SER A 142 -6.32 -5.69 14.55
CA SER A 142 -6.05 -5.12 15.88
C SER A 142 -5.03 -3.97 15.83
N GLY A 143 -4.02 -4.05 14.97
CA GLY A 143 -3.05 -2.98 14.72
C GLY A 143 -3.72 -1.77 14.07
N VAL A 144 -4.58 -2.00 13.07
CA VAL A 144 -5.41 -0.94 12.45
C VAL A 144 -6.31 -0.27 13.50
N LYS A 145 -7.03 -1.08 14.28
CA LYS A 145 -7.88 -0.60 15.37
C LYS A 145 -7.11 0.23 16.39
N GLY A 146 -5.92 -0.21 16.77
CA GLY A 146 -5.06 0.49 17.74
C GLY A 146 -4.66 1.87 17.26
N VAL A 147 -4.16 1.97 16.03
CA VAL A 147 -3.75 3.25 15.41
C VAL A 147 -4.94 4.20 15.30
N LEU A 148 -6.08 3.74 14.79
CA LEU A 148 -7.24 4.61 14.61
C LEU A 148 -7.88 5.03 15.93
N ARG A 149 -7.83 4.17 16.96
CA ARG A 149 -8.25 4.54 18.31
C ARG A 149 -7.33 5.59 18.91
N GLN A 150 -6.02 5.52 18.65
CA GLN A 150 -5.07 6.55 19.06
C GLN A 150 -5.31 7.86 18.31
N ALA A 151 -5.55 7.82 16.99
CA ALA A 151 -5.93 8.99 16.21
C ALA A 151 -7.17 9.68 16.77
N ALA A 152 -8.21 8.91 17.08
CA ALA A 152 -9.43 9.43 17.67
C ALA A 152 -9.20 10.10 19.03
N ARG A 153 -8.28 9.57 19.86
CA ARG A 153 -7.90 10.17 21.15
C ARG A 153 -7.13 11.48 20.99
N GLU A 154 -6.23 11.56 20.02
CA GLU A 154 -5.48 12.78 19.72
C GLU A 154 -6.40 13.88 19.17
N LEU A 155 -7.36 13.52 18.30
CA LEU A 155 -8.37 14.48 17.85
C LEU A 155 -9.28 14.91 19.02
N ALA A 156 -9.68 13.98 19.91
CA ALA A 156 -10.50 14.31 21.07
C ALA A 156 -9.79 15.15 22.14
N SER A 157 -8.45 15.14 22.21
CA SER A 157 -7.70 15.88 23.24
C SER A 157 -7.80 17.39 23.08
N GLY A 158 -8.14 17.88 21.88
CA GLY A 158 -8.18 19.30 21.56
C GLY A 158 -6.80 19.93 21.39
N GLU A 159 -5.73 19.13 21.32
CA GLU A 159 -4.38 19.58 20.94
C GLU A 159 -4.27 19.90 19.44
N TRP A 160 -5.29 19.53 18.67
CA TRP A 160 -5.44 19.77 17.24
C TRP A 160 -6.55 20.80 17.00
N ASP A 161 -6.41 21.63 15.96
CA ASP A 161 -7.30 22.77 15.68
C ASP A 161 -8.78 22.39 15.55
N ASP A 162 -9.09 21.14 15.18
CA ASP A 162 -10.45 20.61 15.09
C ASP A 162 -10.53 19.22 15.75
N ALA A 163 -11.41 19.08 16.75
CA ALA A 163 -11.72 17.78 17.35
C ALA A 163 -12.50 16.86 16.40
N SER A 164 -13.00 17.41 15.28
CA SER A 164 -13.79 16.74 14.25
C SER A 164 -15.01 15.99 14.80
N GLY A 165 -15.50 16.40 15.98
CA GLY A 165 -16.64 15.80 16.67
C GLY A 165 -16.31 14.54 17.50
N TRP A 166 -15.03 14.23 17.74
CA TRP A 166 -14.60 13.15 18.63
C TRP A 166 -14.76 13.51 20.11
N SER A 167 -15.13 12.51 20.90
CA SER A 167 -15.22 12.54 22.37
C SER A 167 -15.00 11.16 22.96
N GLU A 168 -14.69 11.04 24.25
CA GLU A 168 -14.52 9.74 24.93
C GLU A 168 -15.75 8.82 24.79
N GLY A 169 -16.96 9.39 24.79
CA GLY A 169 -18.19 8.64 24.56
C GLY A 169 -18.25 8.03 23.16
N THR A 170 -17.89 8.81 22.13
CA THR A 170 -17.84 8.31 20.74
C THR A 170 -16.74 7.27 20.53
N ILE A 171 -15.56 7.46 21.15
CA ILE A 171 -14.46 6.50 21.09
C ILE A 171 -14.90 5.18 21.73
N THR A 172 -15.56 5.24 22.88
CA THR A 172 -16.08 4.07 23.58
C THR A 172 -17.14 3.35 22.76
N ALA A 173 -18.09 4.06 22.15
CA ALA A 173 -19.13 3.47 21.31
C ALA A 173 -18.55 2.75 20.07
N LEU A 174 -17.55 3.36 19.41
CA LEU A 174 -16.99 2.83 18.17
C LEU A 174 -15.91 1.75 18.40
N PHE A 175 -15.00 1.95 19.35
CA PHE A 175 -13.85 1.06 19.59
C PHE A 175 -14.02 0.14 20.80
N GLY A 176 -14.93 0.46 21.70
CA GLY A 176 -15.14 -0.24 22.97
C GLY A 176 -14.34 0.36 24.12
N LEU A 177 -14.72 -0.04 25.33
CA LEU A 177 -14.06 0.31 26.59
C LEU A 177 -13.59 -0.97 27.28
N GLN A 178 -12.31 -0.99 27.61
CA GLN A 178 -11.76 -1.93 28.57
C GLN A 178 -11.45 -1.16 29.85
N SER A 179 -12.29 -1.35 30.86
CA SER A 179 -12.06 -0.86 32.22
C SER A 179 -10.83 -1.52 32.85
N ALA A 180 -10.22 -0.85 33.83
CA ALA A 180 -9.09 -1.39 34.59
C ALA A 180 -9.48 -2.66 35.36
N ASP A 181 -8.49 -3.50 35.67
CA ASP A 181 -8.66 -4.80 36.32
C ASP A 181 -9.52 -4.68 37.60
N GLY A 182 -10.60 -5.45 37.64
CA GLY A 182 -11.55 -5.51 38.77
C GLY A 182 -12.84 -4.70 38.59
N ASN A 183 -12.96 -3.90 37.52
CA ASN A 183 -14.15 -3.12 37.23
C ASN A 183 -14.95 -3.74 36.06
N LEU A 184 -16.26 -3.98 36.23
CA LEU A 184 -17.09 -4.79 35.33
C LEU A 184 -17.63 -4.05 34.09
N ASP A 185 -17.36 -2.74 33.97
CA ASP A 185 -17.85 -1.88 32.88
C ASP A 185 -17.03 -2.07 31.59
N HIS A 186 -17.15 -3.27 31.00
CA HIS A 186 -16.63 -3.56 29.66
C HIS A 186 -17.69 -3.27 28.60
N GLN A 187 -17.30 -2.51 27.57
CA GLN A 187 -18.18 -2.21 26.45
C GLN A 187 -17.56 -2.68 25.14
N ARG A 188 -18.34 -3.44 24.37
CA ARG A 188 -17.99 -3.80 22.99
C ARG A 188 -18.14 -2.58 22.08
N GLY A 189 -17.13 -2.31 21.26
CA GLY A 189 -17.21 -1.31 20.18
C GLY A 189 -18.02 -1.78 18.98
N ALA A 190 -18.66 -0.84 18.28
CA ALA A 190 -19.44 -1.11 17.08
C ALA A 190 -18.60 -1.43 15.83
N LEU A 191 -17.32 -1.04 15.79
CA LEU A 191 -16.46 -1.22 14.62
C LEU A 191 -15.68 -2.55 14.64
N THR A 192 -15.66 -3.21 13.50
CA THR A 192 -14.87 -4.41 13.19
C THR A 192 -13.84 -4.05 12.13
N PHE A 193 -12.56 -4.27 12.44
CA PHE A 193 -11.43 -3.98 11.56
C PHE A 193 -10.86 -5.29 11.05
N TRP A 194 -10.80 -5.44 9.73
CA TRP A 194 -10.25 -6.66 9.12
C TRP A 194 -8.73 -6.57 8.98
N ASP A 195 -8.10 -7.74 8.91
CA ASP A 195 -6.67 -7.83 8.58
C ASP A 195 -6.40 -7.29 7.17
N VAL A 196 -5.32 -6.52 7.04
CA VAL A 196 -4.91 -5.94 5.77
C VAL A 196 -3.81 -6.80 5.17
N ILE A 197 -3.99 -7.18 3.90
CA ILE A 197 -3.02 -7.95 3.12
C ILE A 197 -2.36 -6.99 2.11
N PRO A 198 -1.13 -6.51 2.39
CA PRO A 198 -0.46 -5.53 1.53
C PRO A 198 -0.22 -6.10 0.14
N GLN A 199 -0.45 -5.29 -0.89
CA GLN A 199 -0.08 -5.59 -2.26
C GLN A 199 1.32 -5.04 -2.53
N LEU A 200 2.32 -5.92 -2.46
CA LEU A 200 3.72 -5.54 -2.52
C LEU A 200 4.08 -4.89 -3.85
N LYS A 201 4.86 -3.81 -3.79
CA LYS A 201 5.54 -3.27 -4.96
C LYS A 201 6.78 -4.12 -5.27
N GLY A 202 6.78 -4.75 -6.44
CA GLY A 202 7.88 -5.58 -6.92
C GLY A 202 7.81 -7.02 -6.42
N ASP A 203 8.98 -7.64 -6.28
CA ASP A 203 9.13 -9.10 -6.21
C ASP A 203 9.73 -9.57 -4.89
N SER A 204 9.89 -8.68 -3.91
CA SER A 204 10.45 -9.03 -2.61
C SER A 204 9.99 -8.07 -1.51
N LEU A 205 10.03 -8.55 -0.27
CA LEU A 205 10.19 -7.69 0.91
C LEU A 205 11.55 -6.98 0.85
N SER A 206 11.72 -5.92 1.65
CA SER A 206 12.97 -5.20 1.82
C SER A 206 13.66 -5.59 3.12
N VAL A 207 14.99 -5.60 3.10
CA VAL A 207 15.81 -5.80 4.30
C VAL A 207 16.33 -4.45 4.76
N GLU A 208 15.90 -4.01 5.93
CA GLU A 208 16.35 -2.80 6.59
C GLU A 208 17.35 -3.13 7.70
N ILE A 209 18.18 -2.15 8.09
CA ILE A 209 19.18 -2.31 9.14
C ILE A 209 18.99 -1.20 10.18
N MET A 210 18.99 -1.58 11.46
CA MET A 210 19.10 -0.64 12.57
C MET A 210 20.39 -0.88 13.34
N THR A 211 21.03 0.19 13.80
CA THR A 211 22.31 0.15 14.53
C THR A 211 22.17 0.84 15.89
N PRO A 212 21.58 0.19 16.90
CA PRO A 212 21.65 0.69 18.28
C PRO A 212 23.11 0.75 18.77
N HIS A 213 23.43 1.80 19.53
CA HIS A 213 24.74 2.01 20.16
C HIS A 213 24.73 1.73 21.67
N GLN A 214 23.56 1.76 22.31
CA GLN A 214 23.41 1.76 23.76
C GLN A 214 23.18 0.36 24.36
N LYS A 215 23.65 -0.71 23.71
CA LYS A 215 23.50 -2.10 24.21
C LYS A 215 24.06 -2.27 25.62
N HIS A 216 25.22 -1.67 25.88
CA HIS A 216 25.89 -1.67 27.18
C HIS A 216 25.01 -1.08 28.32
N TYR A 217 24.21 -0.06 28.02
CA TYR A 217 23.27 0.52 28.98
C TYR A 217 22.04 -0.36 29.20
N TYR A 218 21.36 -0.74 28.11
CA TYR A 218 20.06 -1.42 28.20
C TYR A 218 20.14 -2.91 28.57
N GLN A 219 21.24 -3.59 28.24
CA GLN A 219 21.38 -5.04 28.44
C GLN A 219 22.46 -5.43 29.45
N GLU A 220 23.48 -4.59 29.64
CA GLU A 220 24.63 -4.91 30.50
C GLU A 220 24.67 -4.06 31.78
N GLY A 221 23.72 -3.14 31.96
CA GLY A 221 23.59 -2.32 33.17
C GLY A 221 24.72 -1.30 33.38
N GLN A 222 25.49 -0.98 32.33
CA GLN A 222 26.55 0.03 32.38
C GLN A 222 25.95 1.44 32.30
N ASN A 223 26.73 2.47 32.61
CA ASN A 223 26.25 3.86 32.48
C ASN A 223 26.04 4.24 31.00
N PRO A 224 25.02 5.07 30.69
CA PRO A 224 24.75 5.48 29.32
C PRO A 224 25.86 6.41 28.81
N HIS A 225 26.45 6.09 27.66
CA HIS A 225 27.42 6.96 27.00
C HIS A 225 27.40 6.78 25.47
N ASP A 226 27.71 7.83 24.70
CA ASP A 226 27.60 7.81 23.23
C ASP A 226 28.77 7.12 22.49
N SER A 227 29.73 6.54 23.21
CA SER A 227 30.86 5.80 22.62
C SER A 227 30.60 4.30 22.42
N GLY A 228 29.34 3.85 22.54
CA GLY A 228 28.98 2.46 22.32
C GLY A 228 29.16 2.01 20.87
N GLN A 229 29.72 0.81 20.68
CA GLN A 229 29.90 0.24 19.34
C GLN A 229 28.53 -0.03 18.69
N PRO A 230 28.34 0.32 17.40
CA PRO A 230 27.10 0.01 16.69
C PRO A 230 26.89 -1.50 16.58
N VAL A 231 25.68 -1.96 16.86
CA VAL A 231 25.28 -3.36 16.65
C VAL A 231 24.26 -3.41 15.51
N PRO A 232 24.66 -3.75 14.27
CA PRO A 232 23.72 -3.84 13.15
C PRO A 232 22.73 -5.00 13.34
N ILE A 233 21.44 -4.69 13.30
CA ILE A 233 20.35 -5.65 13.38
C ILE A 233 19.50 -5.49 12.11
N SER A 234 19.47 -6.55 11.30
CA SER A 234 18.71 -6.58 10.05
C SER A 234 17.30 -7.10 10.28
N PHE A 235 16.29 -6.54 9.61
CA PHE A 235 14.89 -6.96 9.74
C PHE A 235 14.12 -6.78 8.43
N LEU A 236 12.99 -7.47 8.30
CA LEU A 236 12.14 -7.39 7.11
C LEU A 236 11.14 -6.23 7.17
N THR A 237 10.88 -5.67 5.99
CA THR A 237 9.88 -4.63 5.76
C THR A 237 9.14 -4.85 4.44
N VAL A 238 7.91 -4.36 4.36
CA VAL A 238 7.21 -4.16 3.09
C VAL A 238 7.74 -2.88 2.45
N PRO A 239 8.12 -2.91 1.16
CA PRO A 239 8.72 -1.76 0.49
C PRO A 239 7.73 -0.59 0.30
N PRO A 240 8.23 0.66 0.29
CA PRO A 240 7.46 1.82 -0.14
C PRO A 240 6.83 1.62 -1.52
N GLY A 241 5.66 2.22 -1.72
CA GLY A 241 4.80 2.11 -2.90
C GLY A 241 3.93 0.86 -2.94
N SER A 242 3.97 0.01 -1.90
CA SER A 242 3.05 -1.11 -1.73
C SER A 242 1.64 -0.60 -1.35
N GLY A 243 0.60 -1.26 -1.85
CA GLY A 243 -0.79 -0.90 -1.62
C GLY A 243 -1.39 -1.57 -0.39
N PHE A 244 -2.25 -0.83 0.32
CA PHE A 244 -2.97 -1.28 1.50
C PHE A 244 -4.45 -0.98 1.31
N THR A 245 -5.32 -1.95 1.63
CA THR A 245 -6.77 -1.78 1.59
C THR A 245 -7.36 -2.10 2.94
N PHE A 246 -7.82 -1.07 3.64
CA PHE A 246 -8.44 -1.17 4.94
C PHE A 246 -9.94 -1.37 4.79
N HIS A 247 -10.46 -2.32 5.55
CA HIS A 247 -11.86 -2.73 5.52
C HIS A 247 -12.42 -2.59 6.94
N VAL A 248 -13.41 -1.71 7.11
CA VAL A 248 -14.04 -1.45 8.41
C VAL A 248 -15.55 -1.64 8.30
N GLN A 249 -16.10 -2.53 9.12
CA GLN A 249 -17.55 -2.76 9.23
C GLN A 249 -18.08 -2.17 10.53
N CYS A 250 -19.25 -1.57 10.45
CA CYS A 250 -19.98 -1.06 11.60
C CYS A 250 -21.17 -1.97 11.90
N ASN A 251 -21.24 -2.50 13.12
CA ASN A 251 -22.46 -3.08 13.64
C ASN A 251 -23.46 -1.96 13.96
N ARG A 252 -24.27 -1.59 12.96
CA ARG A 252 -25.24 -0.49 13.07
C ARG A 252 -26.28 -0.74 14.16
N GLN A 253 -26.75 -1.98 14.33
CA GLN A 253 -27.73 -2.30 15.38
C GLN A 253 -27.18 -2.03 16.79
N LEU A 254 -25.93 -2.40 17.03
CA LEU A 254 -25.25 -2.08 18.28
C LEU A 254 -25.08 -0.57 18.43
N LEU A 255 -24.63 0.12 17.37
CA LEU A 255 -24.40 1.56 17.41
C LEU A 255 -25.69 2.36 17.63
N GLU A 256 -26.81 1.97 17.01
CA GLU A 256 -28.13 2.57 17.20
C GLU A 256 -28.57 2.49 18.66
N THR A 257 -28.19 1.41 19.36
CA THR A 257 -28.55 1.19 20.76
C THR A 257 -27.65 1.97 21.72
N THR A 258 -26.35 2.07 21.41
CA THR A 258 -25.36 2.66 22.32
C THR A 258 -25.09 4.15 22.08
N ALA A 259 -25.25 4.63 20.84
CA ALA A 259 -24.98 5.99 20.40
C ALA A 259 -25.74 6.31 19.09
N PRO A 260 -27.09 6.44 19.13
CA PRO A 260 -27.92 6.67 17.94
C PRO A 260 -27.55 7.93 17.15
N GLU A 261 -27.01 8.96 17.82
CA GLU A 261 -26.52 10.18 17.20
C GLU A 261 -25.33 9.95 16.25
N LEU A 262 -24.63 8.82 16.37
CA LEU A 262 -23.55 8.44 15.47
C LEU A 262 -24.07 7.76 14.19
N VAL A 263 -25.26 7.17 14.24
CA VAL A 263 -25.91 6.58 13.06
C VAL A 263 -26.61 7.65 12.24
N ALA A 264 -27.21 8.65 12.91
CA ALA A 264 -27.79 9.83 12.27
C ALA A 264 -26.77 10.50 11.32
N ASP A 265 -27.23 10.79 10.10
CA ASP A 265 -26.43 11.41 9.03
C ASP A 265 -25.09 10.71 8.72
N ASN A 266 -24.97 9.42 9.07
CA ASN A 266 -23.75 8.63 8.96
C ASN A 266 -22.52 9.30 9.64
N ARG A 267 -22.73 9.99 10.76
CA ARG A 267 -21.68 10.71 11.49
C ARG A 267 -20.48 9.83 11.85
N TRP A 268 -20.70 8.55 12.17
CA TRP A 268 -19.62 7.60 12.43
C TRP A 268 -18.64 7.45 11.24
N GLN A 269 -19.12 7.57 10.00
CA GLN A 269 -18.29 7.49 8.79
C GLN A 269 -17.38 8.72 8.68
N ALA A 270 -17.92 9.90 8.94
CA ALA A 270 -17.16 11.15 8.95
C ALA A 270 -16.06 11.14 10.03
N LEU A 271 -16.40 10.66 11.22
CA LEU A 271 -15.43 10.48 12.31
C LEU A 271 -14.31 9.52 11.90
N LEU A 272 -14.68 8.36 11.34
CA LEU A 272 -13.70 7.37 10.90
C LEU A 272 -12.82 7.89 9.76
N GLN A 273 -13.38 8.65 8.81
CA GLN A 273 -12.63 9.34 7.76
C GLN A 273 -11.58 10.29 8.37
N ALA A 274 -11.97 11.15 9.32
CA ALA A 274 -11.05 12.06 9.99
C ALA A 274 -9.94 11.31 10.75
N ALA A 275 -10.27 10.19 11.42
CA ALA A 275 -9.26 9.37 12.10
C ALA A 275 -8.26 8.72 11.12
N PHE A 276 -8.71 8.30 9.93
CA PHE A 276 -7.81 7.78 8.88
C PHE A 276 -6.91 8.88 8.31
N GLU A 277 -7.47 10.06 8.01
CA GLU A 277 -6.70 11.21 7.54
C GLU A 277 -5.62 11.60 8.55
N HIS A 278 -5.99 11.69 9.83
CA HIS A 278 -5.05 11.94 10.92
C HIS A 278 -3.97 10.87 11.00
N ALA A 279 -4.35 9.60 10.94
CA ALA A 279 -3.41 8.48 11.00
C ALA A 279 -2.43 8.49 9.82
N PHE A 280 -2.88 8.82 8.61
CA PHE A 280 -2.02 8.94 7.43
C PHE A 280 -1.02 10.09 7.55
N ASN A 281 -1.46 11.22 8.10
CA ASN A 281 -0.63 12.41 8.20
C ASN A 281 0.38 12.36 9.35
N TRP A 282 0.00 11.76 10.50
CA TRP A 282 0.73 11.98 11.76
C TRP A 282 1.17 10.73 12.51
N LEU A 283 0.54 9.58 12.29
CA LEU A 283 0.81 8.36 13.07
C LEU A 283 1.56 7.29 12.29
N GLY A 284 1.06 6.89 11.12
CA GLY A 284 1.51 5.69 10.43
C GLY A 284 1.02 4.37 11.06
N PHE A 285 1.24 3.26 10.35
CA PHE A 285 0.76 1.93 10.74
C PHE A 285 1.92 0.95 10.95
N GLY A 286 1.79 0.05 11.92
CA GLY A 286 2.81 -0.98 12.20
C GLY A 286 3.77 -0.54 13.29
N ALA A 287 5.03 -0.98 13.20
CA ALA A 287 6.06 -0.69 14.19
C ALA A 287 7.06 0.37 13.70
N LYS A 288 7.77 0.99 14.66
CA LYS A 288 8.78 2.04 14.43
C LYS A 288 8.22 3.31 13.76
N THR A 289 6.95 3.61 13.99
CA THR A 289 6.27 4.80 13.46
C THR A 289 6.89 6.12 13.91
N ALA A 290 7.43 6.18 15.13
CA ALA A 290 8.13 7.35 15.65
C ALA A 290 9.38 7.77 14.84
N VAL A 291 9.95 6.86 14.04
CA VAL A 291 11.07 7.15 13.12
C VAL A 291 10.63 7.09 11.65
N GLY A 292 9.32 7.26 11.39
CA GLY A 292 8.74 7.42 10.07
C GLY A 292 8.33 6.13 9.34
N TYR A 293 8.49 4.95 9.96
CA TYR A 293 8.05 3.70 9.33
C TYR A 293 6.52 3.63 9.27
N GLY A 294 6.00 2.96 8.25
CA GLY A 294 4.57 2.74 8.12
C GLY A 294 3.74 3.98 7.77
N ALA A 295 4.39 5.09 7.41
CA ALA A 295 3.72 6.25 6.83
C ALA A 295 3.02 5.85 5.52
N MET A 296 1.77 6.28 5.36
CA MET A 296 0.91 5.97 4.22
C MET A 296 0.14 7.20 3.80
N VAL A 297 -0.29 7.23 2.55
CA VAL A 297 -1.12 8.31 2.00
C VAL A 297 -2.30 7.71 1.24
N ASP A 298 -3.42 8.44 1.19
CA ASP A 298 -4.61 8.01 0.46
C ASP A 298 -4.31 7.90 -1.04
N GLN A 299 -4.66 6.75 -1.62
CA GLN A 299 -4.47 6.49 -3.04
C GLN A 299 -5.28 7.45 -3.92
N LYS A 300 -6.47 7.89 -3.48
CA LYS A 300 -7.29 8.88 -4.18
C LYS A 300 -6.62 10.25 -4.19
N GLN A 301 -5.97 10.61 -3.08
CA GLN A 301 -5.22 11.87 -2.99
C GLN A 301 -4.05 11.88 -3.98
N ILE A 302 -3.24 10.82 -4.03
CA ILE A 302 -2.16 10.70 -5.02
C ILE A 302 -2.68 10.81 -6.44
N ALA A 303 -3.79 10.14 -6.77
CA ALA A 303 -4.36 10.18 -8.12
C ALA A 303 -4.70 11.61 -8.53
N ARG A 304 -5.34 12.38 -7.64
CA ARG A 304 -5.67 13.79 -7.87
C ARG A 304 -4.44 14.66 -8.01
N GLU A 305 -3.45 14.50 -7.14
CA GLU A 305 -2.19 15.27 -7.20
C GLU A 305 -1.42 14.99 -8.50
N ARG A 306 -1.42 13.73 -8.98
CA ARG A 306 -0.81 13.38 -10.27
C ARG A 306 -1.54 13.98 -11.45
N GLU A 307 -2.87 13.96 -11.44
CA GLU A 307 -3.68 14.61 -12.48
C GLU A 307 -3.43 16.13 -12.50
N GLN A 308 -3.35 16.76 -11.32
CA GLN A 308 -3.04 18.18 -11.19
C GLN A 308 -1.62 18.51 -11.67
N GLN A 309 -0.62 17.73 -11.27
CA GLN A 309 0.77 17.91 -11.71
C GLN A 309 0.88 17.72 -13.23
N GLN A 310 0.26 16.69 -13.78
CA GLN A 310 0.25 16.45 -15.21
C GLN A 310 -0.41 17.62 -15.96
N GLN A 311 -1.50 18.17 -15.43
CA GLN A 311 -2.15 19.34 -16.01
C GLN A 311 -1.26 20.60 -15.90
N ALA A 312 -0.54 20.78 -14.79
CA ALA A 312 0.40 21.87 -14.60
C ALA A 312 1.60 21.76 -15.56
N ASP A 313 2.19 20.57 -15.71
CA ASP A 313 3.29 20.30 -16.65
C ASP A 313 2.86 20.58 -18.10
N LEU A 314 1.63 20.19 -18.47
CA LEU A 314 1.06 20.48 -19.79
C LEU A 314 0.86 21.99 -20.01
N GLN A 315 0.39 22.71 -18.99
CA GLN A 315 0.26 24.17 -19.04
C GLN A 315 1.62 24.88 -19.14
N GLU A 316 2.61 24.46 -18.37
CA GLU A 316 3.98 25.01 -18.40
C GLU A 316 4.66 24.75 -19.74
N ALA A 317 4.40 23.59 -20.36
CA ALA A 317 4.83 23.28 -21.72
C ALA A 317 4.08 24.08 -22.82
N GLY A 318 3.15 24.97 -22.45
CA GLY A 318 2.35 25.76 -23.40
C GLY A 318 1.38 24.91 -24.23
N ILE A 319 1.10 23.68 -23.79
CA ILE A 319 0.18 22.77 -24.46
C ILE A 319 -1.23 23.14 -24.00
N VAL A 320 -2.02 23.71 -24.92
CA VAL A 320 -3.44 23.95 -24.68
C VAL A 320 -4.13 22.60 -24.49
N VAL A 321 -4.67 22.40 -23.28
CA VAL A 321 -5.52 21.28 -22.93
C VAL A 321 -6.89 21.83 -22.57
N GLY A 322 -7.87 21.60 -23.44
CA GLY A 322 -9.20 22.15 -23.26
C GLY A 322 -10.25 21.51 -24.15
N SER A 323 -11.49 21.57 -23.70
CA SER A 323 -12.66 21.23 -24.52
C SER A 323 -13.15 22.49 -25.22
N PHE A 324 -13.24 22.44 -26.55
CA PHE A 324 -13.68 23.55 -27.39
C PHE A 324 -14.79 23.07 -28.33
N ILE A 325 -15.63 24.01 -28.78
CA ILE A 325 -16.63 23.74 -29.81
C ILE A 325 -16.19 24.42 -31.10
N TRP A 326 -15.91 23.62 -32.13
CA TRP A 326 -15.74 24.12 -33.49
C TRP A 326 -17.11 24.26 -34.14
N LYS A 327 -17.57 25.49 -34.33
CA LYS A 327 -18.83 25.76 -35.02
C LYS A 327 -18.68 25.60 -36.53
N GLY A 328 -19.61 24.89 -37.16
CA GLY A 328 -19.65 24.71 -38.62
C GLY A 328 -18.40 24.03 -39.21
N ALA A 329 -17.74 23.12 -38.48
CA ALA A 329 -16.58 22.38 -38.98
C ALA A 329 -16.99 21.46 -40.14
N GLN A 330 -16.20 21.45 -41.21
CA GLN A 330 -16.48 20.65 -42.40
C GLN A 330 -15.98 19.21 -42.22
N VAL A 331 -16.81 18.23 -42.50
CA VAL A 331 -16.37 16.83 -42.59
C VAL A 331 -15.53 16.64 -43.86
N VAL A 332 -14.25 16.30 -43.70
CA VAL A 332 -13.29 16.15 -44.81
C VAL A 332 -13.21 14.71 -45.31
N SER A 333 -13.23 13.75 -44.39
CA SER A 333 -13.15 12.34 -44.71
C SER A 333 -13.75 11.50 -43.60
N PHE A 334 -14.23 10.30 -43.93
CA PHE A 334 -14.75 9.36 -42.96
C PHE A 334 -14.34 7.93 -43.33
N ASN A 335 -14.23 7.06 -42.33
CA ASN A 335 -14.06 5.63 -42.48
C ASN A 335 -15.16 4.90 -41.71
N ALA A 336 -16.17 4.44 -42.45
CA ALA A 336 -17.32 3.75 -41.85
C ALA A 336 -16.95 2.42 -41.17
N GLY A 337 -15.91 1.72 -41.64
CA GLY A 337 -15.46 0.46 -41.03
C GLY A 337 -14.69 0.65 -39.72
N ALA A 338 -13.89 1.72 -39.62
CA ALA A 338 -13.19 2.08 -38.39
C ALA A 338 -14.03 2.97 -37.44
N GLY A 339 -15.20 3.43 -37.89
CA GLY A 339 -16.06 4.36 -37.14
C GLY A 339 -15.51 5.79 -37.06
N GLU A 340 -14.52 6.14 -37.88
CA GLU A 340 -13.77 7.40 -37.77
C GLU A 340 -14.34 8.51 -38.66
N VAL A 341 -14.34 9.74 -38.14
CA VAL A 341 -14.67 10.97 -38.86
C VAL A 341 -13.50 11.93 -38.69
N ARG A 342 -13.11 12.59 -39.78
CA ARG A 342 -12.16 13.70 -39.77
C ARG A 342 -12.86 14.98 -40.18
N VAL A 343 -12.71 16.02 -39.38
CA VAL A 343 -13.29 17.34 -39.61
C VAL A 343 -12.20 18.41 -39.70
N ARG A 344 -12.52 19.51 -40.36
CA ARG A 344 -11.67 20.69 -40.50
C ARG A 344 -12.43 21.94 -40.07
N ASN A 345 -11.82 22.77 -39.23
CA ASN A 345 -12.40 24.06 -38.85
C ASN A 345 -12.12 25.17 -39.88
N SER A 346 -12.62 26.37 -39.61
CA SER A 346 -12.40 27.58 -40.42
C SER A 346 -10.91 27.94 -40.59
N ASP A 347 -10.09 27.64 -39.58
CA ASP A 347 -8.66 27.97 -39.57
C ASP A 347 -7.79 26.88 -40.24
N GLY A 348 -8.40 25.82 -40.76
CA GLY A 348 -7.73 24.73 -41.44
C GLY A 348 -7.14 23.64 -40.54
N LYS A 349 -7.32 23.72 -39.21
CA LYS A 349 -6.95 22.66 -38.26
C LYS A 349 -7.81 21.42 -38.49
N LEU A 350 -7.23 20.24 -38.26
CA LEU A 350 -7.89 18.95 -38.43
C LEU A 350 -8.13 18.29 -37.07
N ALA A 351 -9.30 17.69 -36.89
CA ALA A 351 -9.63 16.84 -35.76
C ALA A 351 -10.11 15.46 -36.24
N VAL A 352 -9.82 14.42 -35.47
CA VAL A 352 -10.23 13.04 -35.78
C VAL A 352 -10.88 12.41 -34.56
N GLY A 353 -11.97 11.68 -34.75
CA GLY A 353 -12.55 10.89 -33.66
C GLY A 353 -13.42 9.74 -34.17
N LYS A 354 -13.69 8.78 -33.28
CA LYS A 354 -14.51 7.60 -33.56
C LYS A 354 -16.00 7.90 -33.34
N CYS A 355 -16.54 8.85 -34.10
CA CYS A 355 -17.88 9.39 -33.92
C CYS A 355 -18.79 9.22 -35.16
N TYR A 356 -18.44 8.34 -36.11
CA TYR A 356 -19.25 8.12 -37.33
C TYR A 356 -20.69 7.68 -37.02
N SER A 357 -20.89 6.97 -35.91
CA SER A 357 -22.23 6.56 -35.44
C SER A 357 -23.13 7.74 -35.08
N GLN A 358 -22.56 8.87 -34.63
CA GLN A 358 -23.28 10.06 -34.18
C GLN A 358 -23.83 10.91 -35.36
N LEU A 359 -23.37 10.67 -36.59
CA LEU A 359 -23.89 11.36 -37.78
C LEU A 359 -25.34 10.96 -38.08
N SER A 360 -26.17 11.94 -38.44
CA SER A 360 -27.53 11.70 -38.93
C SER A 360 -27.53 10.86 -40.21
N ASP A 361 -28.61 10.13 -40.48
CA ASP A 361 -28.73 9.34 -41.73
C ASP A 361 -28.76 10.22 -42.98
N ALA A 362 -29.28 11.45 -42.86
CA ALA A 362 -29.24 12.45 -43.91
C ALA A 362 -27.79 12.84 -44.24
N ASP A 363 -26.97 13.09 -43.22
CA ASP A 363 -25.56 13.47 -43.40
C ASP A 363 -24.71 12.33 -43.91
N LYS A 364 -24.92 11.10 -43.40
CA LYS A 364 -24.30 9.89 -43.96
C LYS A 364 -24.61 9.75 -45.46
N LYS A 365 -25.85 10.03 -45.88
CA LYS A 365 -26.25 9.99 -47.29
C LYS A 365 -25.62 11.11 -48.11
N ARG A 366 -25.50 12.33 -47.55
CA ARG A 366 -24.83 13.47 -48.20
C ARG A 366 -23.33 13.20 -48.40
N LEU A 367 -22.65 12.69 -47.37
CA LEU A 367 -21.24 12.31 -47.42
C LEU A 367 -20.96 11.23 -48.47
N LYS A 368 -21.80 10.18 -48.55
CA LYS A 368 -21.71 9.15 -49.61
C LYS A 368 -21.88 9.73 -51.02
N ASN A 369 -22.70 10.76 -51.17
CA ASN A 369 -22.93 11.47 -52.42
C ASN A 369 -21.92 12.61 -52.69
N LYS A 370 -20.80 12.66 -51.93
CA LYS A 370 -19.76 13.70 -52.02
C LYS A 370 -20.30 15.13 -51.86
N LYS A 371 -21.39 15.32 -51.12
CA LYS A 371 -21.92 16.63 -50.75
C LYS A 371 -21.27 17.10 -49.44
N PRO A 372 -20.95 18.39 -49.29
CA PRO A 372 -20.36 18.92 -48.07
C PRO A 372 -21.35 18.86 -46.90
N VAL A 373 -20.82 18.53 -45.72
CA VAL A 373 -21.53 18.51 -44.43
C VAL A 373 -20.74 19.34 -43.43
N HIS A 374 -21.42 20.22 -42.73
CA HIS A 374 -20.86 21.07 -41.68
C HIS A 374 -21.59 20.77 -40.37
N LEU A 375 -20.84 20.68 -39.28
CA LEU A 375 -21.34 20.26 -37.96
C LEU A 375 -20.70 21.12 -36.89
N ASP A 376 -21.38 21.25 -35.76
CA ASP A 376 -20.76 21.77 -34.55
C ASP A 376 -20.06 20.59 -33.86
N VAL A 377 -18.76 20.72 -33.61
CA VAL A 377 -17.91 19.61 -33.16
C VAL A 377 -17.31 19.96 -31.82
N GLU A 378 -17.62 19.15 -30.81
CA GLU A 378 -16.87 19.19 -29.54
C GLU A 378 -15.54 18.48 -29.75
N ILE A 379 -14.46 19.19 -29.42
CA ILE A 379 -13.11 18.70 -29.53
C ILE A 379 -12.39 18.80 -28.20
N GLU A 380 -11.53 17.83 -27.94
CA GLU A 380 -10.50 17.91 -26.91
C GLU A 380 -9.16 18.19 -27.60
N GLU A 381 -8.63 19.40 -27.40
CA GLU A 381 -7.29 19.78 -27.89
C GLU A 381 -6.27 19.38 -26.80
N LYS A 382 -5.26 18.60 -27.20
CA LYS A 382 -4.09 18.21 -26.38
C LYS A 382 -2.83 18.52 -27.18
N GLY A 383 -2.45 19.79 -27.19
CA GLY A 383 -1.33 20.29 -27.99
C GLY A 383 -1.63 20.18 -29.48
N ASN A 384 -0.79 19.47 -30.25
CA ASN A 384 -1.02 19.27 -31.69
C ASN A 384 -2.06 18.16 -31.99
N LEU A 385 -2.50 17.42 -30.97
CA LEU A 385 -3.50 16.37 -31.12
C LEU A 385 -4.89 16.94 -30.83
N ILE A 386 -5.79 16.86 -31.80
CA ILE A 386 -7.17 17.34 -31.66
C ILE A 386 -8.11 16.16 -31.89
N ILE A 387 -8.85 15.78 -30.85
CA ILE A 387 -9.74 14.61 -30.87
C ILE A 387 -11.19 15.08 -30.84
N ILE A 388 -12.05 14.49 -31.67
CA ILE A 388 -13.49 14.76 -31.62
C ILE A 388 -14.12 13.95 -30.49
N THR A 389 -14.81 14.61 -29.56
CA THR A 389 -15.55 13.98 -28.46
C THR A 389 -17.03 13.80 -28.80
N ALA A 390 -17.64 14.79 -29.47
CA ALA A 390 -19.04 14.72 -29.90
C ALA A 390 -19.29 15.51 -31.19
N LEU A 391 -20.32 15.11 -31.95
CA LEU A 391 -20.84 15.79 -33.13
C LEU A 391 -22.27 16.26 -32.87
N HIS A 392 -22.56 17.51 -33.21
CA HIS A 392 -23.87 18.12 -33.12
C HIS A 392 -24.31 18.68 -34.48
N GLU A 393 -25.61 18.65 -34.76
CA GLU A 393 -26.15 19.37 -35.91
C GLU A 393 -25.97 20.88 -35.71
N PRO A 394 -25.61 21.63 -36.77
CA PRO A 394 -25.42 23.07 -36.65
C PRO A 394 -26.75 23.74 -36.29
N GLY A 395 -26.73 24.56 -35.24
CA GLY A 395 -27.88 25.35 -34.78
C GLY A 395 -28.23 26.53 -35.67
#